data_AF-A0A932EAD9-F1
#
_entry.id   AF-A0A932EAD9-F1
#
_cell.length_a   1.000
_cell.length_b   1.000
_cell.length_c   1.000
_cell.angle_alpha   90.00
_cell.angle_beta   90.00
_cell.angle_gamma   90.00
#
_symmetry.space_group_name_H-M   'P 1'
#
loop_
_entity.id
_entity.type
_entity.pdbx_description
1 polymer ?
#
loop_
_entity_poly.entity_id
_entity_poly.type
_entity_poly.pdbx_seq_one_letter_code
_entity_poly.pdbx_strand_id
1 'polypeptide(L)' 'MAATCAICGKTSYMATTRKLLRGHYNPTGKVRKYPNLQWYRLPTKGRIKVCAKCLKALTRGKLQEKLRAVV' A
#
# COMPACT_ATOMS: atom_id res chain seq x y z
N MET A 1 3.35 -6.23 -14.45
CA MET A 1 3.90 -5.58 -13.23
C MET A 1 2.96 -5.84 -12.06
N ALA A 2 3.44 -6.45 -10.99
CA ALA A 2 2.61 -6.73 -9.82
C ALA A 2 2.12 -5.43 -9.18
N ALA A 3 0.83 -5.36 -8.80
CA ALA A 3 0.24 -4.24 -8.09
C ALA A 3 0.63 -4.29 -6.60
N THR A 4 1.94 -4.20 -6.34
CA THR A 4 2.54 -4.35 -5.02
C THR A 4 3.39 -3.15 -4.68
N CYS A 5 3.50 -2.85 -3.38
CA CYS A 5 4.39 -1.81 -2.90
C CYS A 5 5.84 -2.33 -2.89
N ALA A 6 6.76 -1.66 -3.57
CA ALA A 6 8.17 -2.06 -3.64
C ALA A 6 8.88 -2.08 -2.27
N ILE A 7 8.41 -1.28 -1.30
CA ILE A 7 9.09 -1.09 -0.01
C ILE A 7 8.57 -2.01 1.10
N CYS A 8 7.26 -2.31 1.11
CA CYS A 8 6.64 -3.12 2.17
C CYS A 8 5.89 -4.35 1.67
N GLY A 9 5.95 -4.65 0.36
CA GLY A 9 5.33 -5.82 -0.22
C GLY A 9 3.79 -5.85 -0.17
N LYS A 10 3.14 -4.76 0.29
CA LYS A 10 1.68 -4.73 0.41
C LYS A 10 1.01 -5.06 -0.90
N THR A 11 0.13 -6.06 -0.85
CA THR A 11 -0.68 -6.56 -1.96
C THR A 11 -2.15 -6.27 -1.70
N SER A 12 -2.99 -6.53 -2.70
CA SER A 12 -4.44 -6.54 -2.51
C SER A 12 -4.88 -7.77 -1.71
N TYR A 13 -5.93 -7.62 -0.90
CA TYR A 13 -6.52 -8.74 -0.16
C TYR A 13 -8.05 -8.73 -0.32
N MET A 14 -8.67 -9.88 -0.07
CA MET A 14 -10.13 -10.00 -0.06
C MET A 14 -10.66 -9.63 1.32
N ALA A 15 -11.64 -8.73 1.37
CA ALA A 15 -12.30 -8.33 2.61
C ALA A 15 -13.82 -8.45 2.45
N THR A 16 -14.52 -8.87 3.50
CA THR A 16 -15.97 -8.89 3.51
C THR A 16 -16.52 -7.50 3.82
N THR A 17 -17.45 -7.02 3.02
CA THR A 17 -18.17 -5.78 3.33
C THR A 17 -19.21 -6.00 4.40
N ARG A 18 -19.45 -4.96 5.20
CA ARG A 18 -20.53 -4.90 6.19
C ARG A 18 -21.41 -3.71 5.81
N LYS A 19 -22.72 -3.92 5.79
CA LYS A 19 -23.70 -2.86 5.49
C LYS A 19 -24.18 -2.13 6.75
N LEU A 20 -24.18 -2.83 7.90
CA LEU A 20 -24.63 -2.30 9.19
C LEU A 20 -23.45 -1.88 10.07
N LEU A 21 -23.73 -1.00 11.04
CA LEU A 21 -22.81 -0.61 12.10
C LEU A 21 -22.40 -1.82 12.96
N ARG A 22 -21.26 -1.72 13.64
CA ARG A 22 -20.61 -2.79 14.40
C ARG A 22 -21.45 -3.19 15.63
N GLY A 23 -22.46 -4.02 15.43
CA GLY A 23 -23.31 -4.56 16.50
C GLY A 23 -23.91 -5.91 16.17
N HIS A 24 -24.24 -6.15 14.89
CA HIS A 24 -24.78 -7.44 14.42
C HIS A 24 -23.86 -8.10 13.39
N TYR A 25 -23.84 -9.43 13.36
CA TYR A 25 -23.11 -10.20 12.35
C TYR A 25 -23.77 -10.00 10.98
N ASN A 26 -23.19 -9.12 10.15
CA ASN A 26 -23.68 -8.79 8.81
C ASN A 26 -22.55 -8.83 7.75
N PRO A 27 -21.95 -9.99 7.46
CA PRO A 27 -21.10 -10.15 6.30
C PRO A 27 -21.95 -10.18 5.02
N THR A 28 -21.70 -9.26 4.08
CA THR A 28 -22.31 -9.30 2.75
C THR A 28 -21.35 -9.94 1.73
N GLY A 29 -21.03 -9.25 0.64
CA GLY A 29 -20.10 -9.74 -0.37
C GLY A 29 -18.64 -9.65 0.04
N LYS A 30 -17.81 -10.49 -0.58
CA LYS A 30 -16.36 -10.33 -0.55
C LYS A 30 -15.96 -9.35 -1.67
N VAL A 31 -15.18 -8.33 -1.32
CA VAL A 31 -14.61 -7.37 -2.27
C VAL A 31 -13.11 -7.32 -2.12
N ARG A 32 -12.41 -7.10 -3.24
CA ARG A 32 -10.96 -6.90 -3.23
C ARG A 32 -10.66 -5.48 -2.74
N LYS A 33 -9.80 -5.37 -1.73
CA LYS A 33 -9.26 -4.09 -1.25
C LYS A 33 -7.85 -3.93 -1.80
N TYR A 34 -7.64 -2.83 -2.52
CA TYR A 34 -6.35 -2.50 -3.12
C TYR A 34 -5.55 -1.55 -2.23
N PRO A 35 -4.23 -1.73 -2.12
CA PRO A 35 -3.37 -0.73 -1.49
C PRO A 35 -3.37 0.56 -2.33
N ASN A 36 -3.37 1.72 -1.66
CA ASN A 36 -3.21 3.03 -2.32
C ASN A 36 -1.75 3.20 -2.79
N LEU A 37 -1.44 2.67 -3.99
CA LEU A 37 -0.13 2.72 -4.63
C LEU A 37 0.01 4.01 -5.45
N GLN A 38 1.13 4.69 -5.27
CA GLN A 38 1.47 5.93 -5.93
C GLN A 38 2.87 5.84 -6.54
N TRP A 39 3.10 6.57 -7.62
CA TRP A 39 4.43 6.65 -8.23
C TRP A 39 5.34 7.55 -7.40
N TYR A 40 6.47 7.00 -6.99
CA TYR A 40 7.55 7.73 -6.34
C TYR A 40 8.74 7.83 -7.29
N ARG A 41 9.25 9.05 -7.46
CA ARG A 41 10.44 9.32 -8.28
C ARG A 41 11.69 9.05 -7.44
N LEU A 42 12.54 8.16 -7.93
CA LEU A 42 13.81 7.82 -7.28
C LEU A 42 14.84 8.95 -7.49
N PRO A 43 15.76 9.16 -6.55
CA PRO A 43 16.81 10.18 -6.66
C PRO A 43 17.88 9.84 -7.70
N THR A 44 18.12 8.55 -7.97
CA THR A 44 19.16 8.09 -8.91
C THR A 44 18.66 8.03 -10.35
N LYS A 45 17.59 7.28 -10.64
CA LYS A 45 16.80 7.31 -11.90
C LYS A 45 15.58 6.39 -11.77
N GLY A 46 14.47 6.73 -12.44
CA GLY A 46 13.28 5.87 -12.54
C GLY A 46 12.14 6.19 -11.58
N ARG A 47 11.09 5.35 -11.61
CA ARG A 47 9.90 5.48 -10.76
C ARG A 47 9.49 4.12 -10.21
N ILE A 48 9.16 4.06 -8.92
CA ILE A 48 8.63 2.86 -8.26
C ILE A 48 7.22 3.10 -7.75
N LYS A 49 6.40 2.04 -7.70
CA LYS A 49 5.09 2.08 -7.04
C LYS A 49 5.26 1.85 -5.54
N VAL A 50 4.81 2.81 -4.76
CA VAL A 50 4.93 2.82 -3.29
C VAL A 50 3.58 3.17 -2.68
N CYS A 51 3.21 2.50 -1.57
CA CYS A 51 1.96 2.84 -0.90
C CYS A 51 2.04 4.21 -0.20
N ALA A 52 0.92 4.92 -0.08
CA ALA A 52 0.87 6.26 0.52
C ALA A 52 1.47 6.34 1.95
N LYS A 53 1.36 5.26 2.75
CA LYS A 53 1.99 5.19 4.09
C LYS A 53 3.51 5.22 4.01
N CYS A 54 4.09 4.46 3.08
CA CYS A 54 5.54 4.43 2.88
C CYS A 54 6.02 5.75 2.27
N LEU A 55 5.27 6.33 1.34
CA LEU A 55 5.58 7.65 0.77
C LEU A 55 5.68 8.73 1.87
N LYS A 56 4.70 8.79 2.78
CA LYS A 56 4.71 9.71 3.93
C LYS A 56 5.85 9.44 4.92
N ALA A 57 6.32 8.20 5.02
CA ALA A 57 7.45 7.87 5.87
C ALA A 57 8.80 8.23 5.25
N LEU A 58 8.90 8.15 3.91
CA LEU A 58 10.06 8.60 3.15
C LEU A 58 10.25 10.12 3.26
N THR A 59 9.16 10.89 3.16
CA THR A 59 9.23 12.36 3.32
C THR A 59 9.66 12.78 4.73
N ARG A 60 9.48 11.90 5.73
CA ARG A 60 9.94 12.10 7.11
C ARG A 60 11.32 11.50 7.40
N GLY A 61 12.01 10.96 6.40
CA GLY A 61 13.35 10.37 6.54
C GLY A 61 13.41 8.99 7.21
N LYS A 62 12.29 8.42 7.66
CA LYS A 62 12.28 7.19 8.49
C LYS A 62 12.50 5.88 7.74
N LEU A 63 12.38 5.89 6.41
CA LEU A 63 12.48 4.69 5.57
C LEU A 63 13.59 4.79 4.52
N GLN A 64 14.57 5.67 4.71
CA GLN A 64 15.67 5.86 3.76
C GLN A 64 16.50 4.58 3.56
N GLU A 65 16.73 3.78 4.61
CA GLU A 65 17.45 2.49 4.50
C GLU A 65 16.72 1.51 3.56
N LYS A 66 15.38 1.45 3.65
CA LYS A 66 14.55 0.54 2.86
C LYS A 66 14.37 1.03 1.44
N LEU A 67 14.52 2.34 1.21
CA LEU A 67 14.58 2.90 -0.14
C LEU A 67 15.90 2.52 -0.83
N ARG A 68 17.03 2.58 -0.12
CA ARG A 68 18.35 2.17 -0.64
C ARG A 68 18.41 0.70 -1.02
N ALA A 69 17.68 -0.17 -0.32
CA ALA A 69 17.58 -1.59 -0.68
C ALA A 69 16.75 -1.87 -1.95
N VAL A 70 16.02 -0.86 -2.46
CA VAL A 70 15.15 -0.97 -3.64
C VAL A 70 15.76 -0.24 -4.85
N VAL A 71 16.76 0.63 -4.63
CA VAL A 71 17.51 1.39 -5.64
C VAL A 71 18.75 0.62 -6.03
#